data_AF-A0A2N1RU68-F1
#
_entry.id   AF-A0A2N1RU68-F1
#
_cell.length_a   1.000
_cell.length_b   1.000
_cell.length_c   1.000
_cell.angle_alpha   90.00
_cell.angle_beta   90.00
_cell.angle_gamma   90.00
#
_symmetry.space_group_name_H-M   'P 1'
#
loop_
_entity.id
_entity.type
_entity.pdbx_description
1 polymer ?
#
loop_
_entity_poly.entity_id
_entity_poly.type
_entity_poly.pdbx_seq_one_letter_code
_entity_poly.pdbx_strand_id
1 'polypeptide(L)'
;MKRYKSFITVILFMMFFSTAPDLFSKEQEYLIMDPDKISRYNEDRIVFQRIEKSKDVIKDDYIENYVITKDNSVENLLILKDKKIHFIVDGYDSVSEVQNFKFIQDSVNKYVANNDFWLNKINGKPDYVRVIYRRSNLMINANEEFVTTNFGPFYKSVRDRFIKMHVDKFRQLLRNRGESGLKIEKRLLSYKVNPENSTDITHKFFISAKAKSNDGTVYYCEDADGDGIAETFTATRNDGFDWGINSGPNLLFIIGNTDKDLETFIGKLANEALIGTVEEEKKMFQQFPTEKDVMDLMDQVTPPDRFYE
;
A
#
# COMPACT_ATOMS: atom_id res chain seq x y z
N MET A 1 5.26 -47.86 18.23
CA MET A 1 5.20 -47.20 16.91
C MET A 1 3.94 -46.35 16.64
N LYS A 2 2.71 -46.75 17.03
CA LYS A 2 1.50 -45.95 16.74
C LYS A 2 1.49 -44.52 17.35
N ARG A 3 2.02 -44.34 18.57
CA ARG A 3 2.08 -43.03 19.24
C ARG A 3 3.00 -42.00 18.55
N TYR A 4 4.10 -42.45 17.96
CA TYR A 4 5.01 -41.57 17.21
C TYR A 4 4.41 -41.12 15.87
N LYS A 5 3.62 -41.99 15.21
CA LYS A 5 2.93 -41.61 13.97
C LYS A 5 1.89 -40.52 14.20
N SER A 6 1.11 -40.61 15.28
CA SER A 6 0.14 -39.57 15.66
C SER A 6 0.79 -38.25 16.06
N PHE A 7 1.96 -38.28 16.71
CA PHE A 7 2.68 -37.06 17.09
C PHE A 7 3.25 -36.32 15.87
N ILE A 8 3.76 -37.08 14.89
CA ILE A 8 4.28 -36.51 13.64
C ILE A 8 3.16 -35.91 12.79
N THR A 9 1.97 -36.54 12.70
CA THR A 9 0.83 -35.96 11.98
C THR A 9 0.32 -34.68 12.63
N VAL A 10 0.32 -34.57 13.96
CA VAL A 10 -0.11 -33.33 14.65
C VAL A 10 0.88 -32.19 14.39
N ILE A 11 2.19 -32.47 14.40
CA ILE A 11 3.22 -31.46 14.09
C ILE A 11 3.13 -31.02 12.61
N LEU A 12 2.91 -31.95 11.68
CA LEU A 12 2.71 -31.63 10.26
C LEU A 12 1.42 -30.83 10.02
N PHE A 13 0.36 -31.10 10.76
CA PHE A 13 -0.89 -30.35 10.69
C PHE A 13 -0.75 -28.93 11.27
N MET A 14 -0.01 -28.77 12.38
CA MET A 14 0.32 -27.43 12.92
C MET A 14 1.25 -26.63 12.00
N MET A 15 2.22 -27.26 11.34
CA MET A 15 3.05 -26.57 10.34
C MET A 15 2.23 -26.14 9.11
N PHE A 16 1.25 -26.94 8.68
CA PHE A 16 0.37 -26.57 7.56
C PHE A 16 -0.53 -25.36 7.90
N PHE A 17 -1.06 -25.29 9.13
CA PHE A 17 -1.87 -24.15 9.57
C PHE A 17 -1.06 -22.86 9.79
N SER A 18 0.25 -22.95 10.02
CA SER A 18 1.13 -21.77 10.19
C SER A 18 1.58 -21.11 8.88
N THR A 19 1.12 -21.60 7.71
CA THR A 19 1.47 -21.04 6.39
C THR A 19 0.32 -20.34 5.69
N ALA A 20 -0.81 -20.13 6.36
CA ALA A 20 -1.80 -19.17 5.87
C ALA A 20 -1.17 -17.77 5.97
N PRO A 21 -0.95 -17.05 4.85
CA PRO A 21 -0.64 -15.64 4.94
C PRO A 21 -1.90 -14.96 5.44
N ASP A 22 -1.87 -14.64 6.72
CA ASP A 22 -2.73 -13.69 7.41
C ASP A 22 -3.23 -12.58 6.45
N LEU A 23 -4.52 -12.68 6.13
CA LEU A 23 -5.36 -11.68 5.45
C LEU A 23 -5.61 -10.52 6.42
N PHE A 24 -4.64 -9.64 6.60
CA PHE A 24 -4.73 -8.50 7.55
C PHE A 24 -4.51 -7.17 6.83
N SER A 25 -5.58 -6.60 6.27
CA SER A 25 -5.57 -5.22 5.77
C SER A 25 -6.53 -4.30 6.55
N LYS A 26 -7.66 -4.82 7.08
CA LYS A 26 -8.70 -3.96 7.70
C LYS A 26 -8.67 -3.80 9.23
N GLU A 27 -7.99 -4.68 9.99
CA GLU A 27 -8.07 -4.67 11.46
C GLU A 27 -6.77 -4.24 12.18
N GLN A 28 -5.66 -4.09 11.47
CA GLN A 28 -4.41 -3.69 12.10
C GLN A 28 -4.28 -2.16 12.12
N GLU A 29 -4.37 -1.57 13.32
CA GLU A 29 -4.02 -0.17 13.50
C GLU A 29 -2.51 0.00 13.31
N TYR A 30 -2.13 0.54 12.16
CA TYR A 30 -0.73 0.86 11.88
C TYR A 30 -0.29 2.09 12.66
N LEU A 31 0.88 1.97 13.29
CA LEU A 31 1.50 3.07 13.99
C LEU A 31 2.28 3.97 13.03
N ILE A 32 2.21 5.27 13.29
CA ILE A 32 3.05 6.26 12.63
C ILE A 32 4.51 5.92 12.93
N MET A 33 5.34 6.02 11.89
CA MET A 33 6.76 5.75 11.96
C MET A 33 7.44 6.65 13.00
N ASP A 34 8.28 6.04 13.83
CA ASP A 34 9.01 6.73 14.89
C ASP A 34 10.52 6.52 14.66
N PRO A 35 11.29 7.59 14.36
CA PRO A 35 12.72 7.47 14.08
C PRO A 35 13.52 6.98 15.29
N ASP A 36 12.97 7.03 16.51
CA ASP A 36 13.65 6.54 17.72
C ASP A 36 13.49 5.02 17.90
N LYS A 37 12.54 4.38 17.21
CA LYS A 37 12.23 2.93 17.32
C LYS A 37 12.87 2.07 16.23
N ILE A 38 13.75 2.64 15.41
CA ILE A 38 14.42 1.94 14.32
C ILE A 38 15.29 0.80 14.84
N SER A 39 15.12 -0.37 14.23
CA SER A 39 15.88 -1.58 14.55
C SER A 39 17.39 -1.49 14.25
N ARG A 40 17.80 -0.86 13.14
CA ARG A 40 19.20 -0.79 12.69
C ARG A 40 19.57 0.59 12.12
N TYR A 41 20.66 1.19 12.60
CA TYR A 41 21.12 2.52 12.16
C TYR A 41 22.33 2.51 11.22
N ASN A 42 22.90 1.33 10.97
CA ASN A 42 24.18 1.19 10.26
C ASN A 42 24.02 0.91 8.76
N GLU A 43 22.79 0.79 8.26
CA GLU A 43 22.49 0.42 6.89
C GLU A 43 21.85 1.59 6.15
N ASP A 44 22.27 1.88 4.93
CA ASP A 44 21.67 2.97 4.14
C ASP A 44 20.30 2.55 3.61
N ARG A 45 19.26 3.32 3.92
CA ARG A 45 17.86 2.98 3.63
C ARG A 45 17.01 4.21 3.36
N ILE A 46 15.96 4.02 2.56
CA ILE A 46 14.93 5.02 2.31
C ILE A 46 13.57 4.33 2.46
N VAL A 47 12.66 4.97 3.17
CA VAL A 47 11.31 4.48 3.40
C VAL A 47 10.32 5.61 3.36
N PHE A 48 9.14 5.27 2.84
CA PHE A 48 8.04 6.19 2.74
C PHE A 48 6.78 5.56 3.31
N GLN A 49 6.10 6.31 4.18
CA GLN A 49 4.83 5.93 4.78
C GLN A 49 3.85 7.07 4.57
N ARG A 50 2.70 6.77 3.96
CA ARG A 50 1.53 7.63 3.89
C ARG A 50 0.37 6.90 4.53
N ILE A 51 -0.18 7.48 5.57
CA ILE A 51 -1.38 6.99 6.22
C ILE A 51 -2.42 8.08 6.10
N GLU A 52 -3.49 7.79 5.36
CA GLU A 52 -4.63 8.68 5.28
C GLU A 52 -5.84 7.98 5.92
N LYS A 53 -6.35 8.55 7.01
CA LYS A 53 -7.52 8.02 7.69
C LYS A 53 -8.74 8.69 7.08
N SER A 54 -9.39 8.00 6.14
CA SER A 54 -10.54 8.55 5.44
C SER A 54 -11.66 9.00 6.40
N LYS A 55 -12.38 10.04 5.98
CA LYS A 55 -13.47 10.65 6.76
C LYS A 55 -14.64 9.70 7.05
N ASP A 56 -14.73 8.56 6.36
CA ASP A 56 -15.88 7.66 6.45
C ASP A 56 -15.61 6.37 7.23
N VAL A 57 -16.63 5.90 7.97
CA VAL A 57 -16.67 4.73 8.88
C VAL A 57 -16.13 5.05 10.29
N ILE A 58 -16.92 5.22 11.37
CA ILE A 58 -18.12 4.48 11.78
C ILE A 58 -19.20 5.48 12.27
N LYS A 59 -20.42 5.44 11.69
CA LYS A 59 -21.63 5.77 12.44
C LYS A 59 -21.85 4.60 13.40
N ASP A 60 -21.37 4.72 14.63
CA ASP A 60 -21.81 3.84 15.70
C ASP A 60 -22.98 4.57 16.34
N ASP A 61 -24.19 4.16 15.99
CA ASP A 61 -25.45 4.75 16.45
C ASP A 61 -25.67 4.59 17.98
N TYR A 62 -24.69 4.11 18.77
CA TYR A 62 -24.94 3.69 20.16
C TYR A 62 -23.86 3.97 21.22
N ILE A 63 -22.76 4.67 20.93
CA ILE A 63 -21.75 4.97 21.97
C ILE A 63 -21.35 6.45 21.94
N GLU A 64 -21.90 7.24 22.86
CA GLU A 64 -21.51 8.63 23.19
C GLU A 64 -20.12 8.73 23.88
N ASN A 65 -19.16 7.90 23.48
CA ASN A 65 -17.76 8.13 23.81
C ASN A 65 -17.07 8.56 22.52
N TYR A 66 -17.03 9.87 22.30
CA TYR A 66 -16.22 10.52 21.27
C TYR A 66 -14.73 10.20 21.49
N VAL A 67 -14.30 9.00 21.07
CA VAL A 67 -12.88 8.70 20.91
C VAL A 67 -12.36 9.66 19.85
N ILE A 68 -11.22 10.30 20.14
CA ILE A 68 -10.55 11.23 19.24
C ILE A 68 -10.10 10.46 18.00
N THR A 69 -11.01 10.30 17.05
CA THR A 69 -10.78 9.83 15.68
C THR A 69 -11.72 10.69 14.84
N LYS A 70 -11.24 11.66 14.08
CA LYS A 70 -10.48 11.41 12.86
C LYS A 70 -9.80 12.70 12.40
N ASP A 71 -8.47 12.69 12.38
CA ASP A 71 -7.65 12.80 11.17
C ASP A 71 -6.17 13.00 11.57
N ASN A 72 -5.46 11.91 11.87
CA ASN A 72 -4.00 11.94 12.01
C ASN A 72 -3.36 11.43 10.71
N SER A 73 -3.84 11.96 9.57
CA SER A 73 -3.26 11.62 8.28
C SER A 73 -1.87 12.24 8.20
N VAL A 74 -0.88 11.40 7.92
CA VAL A 74 0.53 11.79 7.91
C VAL A 74 1.24 11.19 6.71
N GLU A 75 2.17 11.94 6.16
CA GLU A 75 3.11 11.50 5.14
C GLU A 75 4.54 11.65 5.67
N ASN A 76 5.26 10.53 5.77
CA ASN A 76 6.58 10.41 6.35
C ASN A 76 7.58 9.94 5.29
N LEU A 77 8.67 10.69 5.13
CA LEU A 77 9.84 10.28 4.37
C LEU A 77 11.03 10.13 5.32
N LEU A 78 11.58 8.91 5.38
CA LEU A 78 12.75 8.62 6.20
C LEU A 78 13.92 8.16 5.35
N ILE A 79 15.07 8.82 5.51
CA ILE A 79 16.32 8.49 4.84
C ILE A 79 17.41 8.25 5.88
N LEU A 80 17.87 7.01 5.98
CA LEU A 80 19.05 6.64 6.73
C LEU A 80 20.25 6.63 5.77
N LYS A 81 21.21 7.53 5.99
CA LYS A 81 22.42 7.64 5.19
C LYS A 81 23.61 7.96 6.08
N ASP A 82 24.68 7.19 5.98
CA ASP A 82 25.92 7.43 6.74
C ASP A 82 25.68 7.53 8.27
N LYS A 83 24.78 6.69 8.80
CA LYS A 83 24.32 6.68 10.21
C LYS A 83 23.58 7.93 10.67
N LYS A 84 23.16 8.79 9.72
CA LYS A 84 22.27 9.92 9.95
C LYS A 84 20.87 9.57 9.48
N ILE A 85 19.88 9.83 10.32
CA ILE A 85 18.46 9.75 9.96
C ILE A 85 18.02 11.14 9.58
N HIS A 86 17.41 11.24 8.40
CA HIS A 86 16.70 12.42 7.94
C HIS A 86 15.24 12.02 7.88
N PHE A 87 14.45 12.57 8.79
CA PHE A 87 13.03 12.30 8.90
C PHE A 87 12.28 13.58 8.56
N ILE A 88 11.47 13.53 7.50
CA ILE A 88 10.69 14.65 7.00
C ILE A 88 9.22 14.22 7.01
N VAL A 89 8.36 15.10 7.49
CA VAL A 89 6.94 14.81 7.67
C VAL A 89 6.09 15.93 7.08
N ASP A 90 4.95 15.57 6.52
CA ASP A 90 3.85 16.42 6.06
C ASP A 90 2.56 15.96 6.77
N GLY A 91 1.85 16.89 7.40
CA GLY A 91 0.75 16.61 8.33
C GLY A 91 1.22 16.29 9.76
N TYR A 92 2.37 16.82 10.19
CA TYR A 92 2.85 16.63 11.56
C TYR A 92 2.05 17.45 12.56
N ASP A 93 1.46 16.79 13.54
CA ASP A 93 0.82 17.42 14.68
C ASP A 93 1.38 16.88 16.00
N SER A 94 1.63 17.79 16.94
CA SER A 94 1.97 17.41 18.31
C SER A 94 0.72 16.96 19.06
N VAL A 95 0.73 15.75 19.62
CA VAL A 95 -0.40 15.21 20.40
C VAL A 95 -0.81 16.15 21.54
N SER A 96 0.16 16.77 22.21
CA SER A 96 -0.11 17.72 23.29
C SER A 96 -0.79 19.00 22.79
N GLU A 97 -0.45 19.47 21.58
CA GLU A 97 -1.07 20.66 20.99
C GLU A 97 -2.51 20.36 20.55
N VAL A 98 -2.75 19.20 19.96
CA VAL A 98 -4.10 18.73 19.59
C VAL A 98 -4.98 18.58 20.83
N GLN A 99 -4.44 18.03 21.93
CA GLN A 99 -5.17 17.91 23.20
C GLN A 99 -5.48 19.28 23.82
N ASN A 100 -4.52 20.20 23.82
CA ASN A 100 -4.72 21.56 24.31
C ASN A 100 -5.75 22.31 23.46
N PHE A 101 -5.68 22.16 22.13
CA PHE A 101 -6.65 22.74 21.21
C PHE A 101 -8.06 22.21 21.48
N LYS A 102 -8.20 20.88 21.60
CA LYS A 102 -9.46 20.24 21.99
C LYS A 102 -10.00 20.82 23.30
N PHE A 103 -9.17 20.87 24.35
CA PHE A 103 -9.56 21.42 25.66
C PHE A 103 -10.05 22.87 25.56
N ILE A 104 -9.37 23.70 24.75
CA ILE A 104 -9.78 25.09 24.52
C ILE A 104 -11.13 25.13 23.78
N GLN A 105 -11.33 24.35 22.72
CA GLN A 105 -12.60 24.33 21.98
C GLN A 105 -13.77 23.87 22.85
N ASP A 106 -13.54 22.82 23.64
CA ASP A 106 -14.50 22.29 24.62
C ASP A 106 -14.86 23.36 25.68
N SER A 107 -13.86 24.10 26.18
CA SER A 107 -14.08 25.18 27.16
C SER A 107 -14.89 26.37 26.62
N VAL A 108 -14.82 26.61 25.32
CA VAL A 108 -15.52 27.71 24.62
C VAL A 108 -16.90 27.26 24.12
N ASN A 109 -17.27 25.97 24.30
CA ASN A 109 -18.45 25.34 23.68
C ASN A 109 -18.54 25.61 22.17
N LYS A 110 -17.39 25.75 21.51
CA LYS A 110 -17.36 26.04 20.07
C LYS A 110 -17.52 24.73 19.32
N TYR A 111 -18.55 24.66 18.48
CA TYR A 111 -18.74 23.53 17.59
C TYR A 111 -17.59 23.48 16.57
N VAL A 112 -16.77 22.44 16.65
CA VAL A 112 -15.75 22.12 15.64
C VAL A 112 -16.39 21.17 14.64
N ALA A 113 -16.46 21.59 13.37
CA ALA A 113 -16.98 20.74 12.32
C ALA A 113 -16.24 19.40 12.28
N ASN A 114 -16.99 18.29 12.31
CA ASN A 114 -16.48 16.93 12.29
C ASN A 114 -15.55 16.54 13.46
N ASN A 115 -15.48 17.33 14.55
CA ASN A 115 -14.53 17.12 15.66
C ASN A 115 -13.07 16.99 15.19
N ASP A 116 -12.70 17.76 14.16
CA ASP A 116 -11.34 17.78 13.64
C ASP A 116 -10.46 18.72 14.48
N PHE A 117 -9.66 18.13 15.35
CA PHE A 117 -8.75 18.86 16.25
C PHE A 117 -7.31 18.92 15.73
N TRP A 118 -7.04 18.27 14.59
CA TRP A 118 -5.72 18.19 13.98
C TRP A 118 -5.50 19.43 13.12
N LEU A 119 -4.38 20.12 13.35
CA LEU A 119 -4.13 21.45 12.79
C LEU A 119 -3.52 21.33 11.39
N ASN A 120 -2.59 20.40 11.23
CA ASN A 120 -1.88 20.18 9.98
C ASN A 120 -2.51 19.02 9.22
N LYS A 121 -2.52 19.14 7.89
CA LYS A 121 -3.10 18.17 6.95
C LYS A 121 -2.10 17.88 5.87
N ILE A 122 -2.13 16.66 5.33
CA ILE A 122 -1.31 16.30 4.18
C ILE A 122 -1.68 17.22 3.01
N ASN A 123 -0.75 18.08 2.64
CA ASN A 123 -0.98 19.08 1.58
C ASN A 123 0.16 19.11 0.54
N GLY A 124 1.10 18.17 0.64
CA GLY A 124 2.28 18.07 -0.21
C GLY A 124 3.42 19.01 0.20
N LYS A 125 3.30 19.71 1.34
CA LYS A 125 4.32 20.61 1.88
C LYS A 125 4.76 20.10 3.25
N PRO A 126 6.03 19.72 3.42
CA PRO A 126 6.50 19.21 4.69
C PRO A 126 6.50 20.32 5.76
N ASP A 127 5.98 19.99 6.93
CA ASP A 127 5.84 20.89 8.09
C ASP A 127 6.84 20.57 9.21
N TYR A 128 7.43 19.38 9.18
CA TYR A 128 8.36 18.93 10.19
C TYR A 128 9.59 18.24 9.60
N VAL A 129 10.76 18.53 10.20
CA VAL A 129 12.01 17.85 9.89
C VAL A 129 12.79 17.56 11.17
N ARG A 130 13.36 16.36 11.22
CA ARG A 130 14.25 15.91 12.27
C ARG A 130 15.46 15.20 11.68
N VAL A 131 16.65 15.67 12.05
CA VAL A 131 17.92 15.05 11.67
C VAL A 131 18.59 14.49 12.92
N ILE A 132 18.86 13.18 12.93
CA ILE A 132 19.40 12.46 14.08
C ILE A 132 20.73 11.83 13.68
N TYR A 133 21.75 11.97 14.53
CA TYR A 133 23.00 11.21 14.41
C TYR A 133 23.27 10.46 15.71
N ARG A 134 23.36 9.13 15.64
CA ARG A 134 23.60 8.26 16.82
C ARG A 134 22.69 8.56 18.03
N ARG A 135 21.39 8.78 17.78
CA ARG A 135 20.35 9.15 18.78
C ARG A 135 20.47 10.57 19.35
N SER A 136 21.42 11.37 18.91
CA SER A 136 21.46 12.80 19.22
C SER A 136 20.76 13.59 18.11
N ASN A 137 19.84 14.46 18.49
CA ASN A 137 19.19 15.37 17.55
C ASN A 137 20.18 16.44 17.11
N LEU A 138 20.48 16.48 15.81
CA LEU A 138 21.28 17.54 15.20
C LEU A 138 20.40 18.74 14.82
N MET A 139 19.15 18.45 14.43
CA MET A 139 18.20 19.46 13.99
C MET A 139 16.79 18.96 14.24
N ILE A 140 15.93 19.84 14.74
CA ILE A 140 14.47 19.67 14.81
C ILE A 140 13.87 21.01 14.39
N ASN A 141 12.94 21.00 13.44
CA ASN A 141 12.14 22.17 13.12
C ASN A 141 10.72 21.74 12.75
N ALA A 142 9.73 22.43 13.30
CA ALA A 142 8.29 22.18 13.10
C ALA A 142 7.58 23.40 12.48
N ASN A 143 8.34 24.35 11.92
CA ASN A 143 7.79 25.51 11.23
C ASN A 143 7.63 25.19 9.73
N GLU A 144 6.38 25.14 9.25
CA GLU A 144 6.06 24.80 7.86
C GLU A 144 6.77 25.68 6.84
N GLU A 145 6.81 27.00 7.03
CA GLU A 145 7.44 27.93 6.09
C GLU A 145 8.93 27.62 5.93
N PHE A 146 9.62 27.39 7.06
CA PHE A 146 11.03 27.02 7.05
C PHE A 146 11.25 25.66 6.39
N VAL A 147 10.47 24.64 6.77
CA VAL A 147 10.67 23.26 6.30
C VAL A 147 10.34 23.14 4.82
N THR A 148 9.22 23.71 4.39
CA THR A 148 8.80 23.73 2.99
C THR A 148 9.80 24.45 2.10
N THR A 149 10.31 25.61 2.54
CA THR A 149 11.27 26.40 1.73
C THR A 149 12.60 25.67 1.55
N ASN A 150 13.12 25.05 2.61
CA ASN A 150 14.45 24.45 2.59
C ASN A 150 14.45 22.98 2.12
N PHE A 151 13.40 22.23 2.42
CA PHE A 151 13.33 20.77 2.17
C PHE A 151 12.19 20.35 1.25
N GLY A 152 11.20 21.20 0.98
CA GLY A 152 10.03 20.86 0.14
C GLY A 152 10.38 20.33 -1.25
N PRO A 153 11.23 21.01 -2.04
CA PRO A 153 11.63 20.51 -3.37
C PRO A 153 12.35 19.16 -3.32
N PHE A 154 13.22 18.97 -2.33
CA PHE A 154 13.94 17.71 -2.11
C PHE A 154 12.98 16.59 -1.72
N TYR A 155 12.10 16.86 -0.75
CA TYR A 155 11.07 15.95 -0.26
C TYR A 155 10.21 15.41 -1.41
N LYS A 156 9.59 16.32 -2.19
CA LYS A 156 8.72 15.93 -3.31
C LYS A 156 9.47 15.13 -4.37
N SER A 157 10.67 15.57 -4.75
CA SER A 157 11.48 14.88 -5.77
C SER A 157 11.86 13.46 -5.36
N VAL A 158 12.34 13.28 -4.12
CA VAL A 158 12.76 11.98 -3.61
C VAL A 158 11.56 11.06 -3.43
N ARG A 159 10.47 11.57 -2.83
CA ARG A 159 9.21 10.86 -2.67
C ARG A 159 8.69 10.33 -4.00
N ASP A 160 8.44 11.21 -4.96
CA ASP A 160 7.82 10.86 -6.24
C ASP A 160 8.67 9.85 -7.01
N ARG A 161 10.00 10.04 -7.00
CA ARG A 161 10.94 9.10 -7.63
C ARG A 161 10.91 7.73 -6.95
N PHE A 162 10.89 7.69 -5.63
CA PHE A 162 10.90 6.43 -4.88
C PHE A 162 9.61 5.64 -5.08
N ILE A 163 8.45 6.30 -5.01
CA ILE A 163 7.15 5.70 -5.30
C ILE A 163 7.14 5.14 -6.72
N LYS A 164 7.51 5.98 -7.71
CA LYS A 164 7.54 5.59 -9.11
C LYS A 164 8.43 4.35 -9.36
N MET A 165 9.61 4.29 -8.76
CA MET A 165 10.50 3.13 -8.89
C MET A 165 9.84 1.83 -8.40
N HIS A 166 9.11 1.87 -7.28
CA HIS A 166 8.43 0.69 -6.75
C HIS A 166 7.18 0.33 -7.56
N VAL A 167 6.43 1.32 -8.05
CA VAL A 167 5.28 1.14 -8.95
C VAL A 167 5.72 0.50 -10.27
N ASP A 168 6.76 1.02 -10.90
CA ASP A 168 7.27 0.50 -12.18
C ASP A 168 7.77 -0.94 -12.03
N LYS A 169 8.44 -1.26 -10.91
CA LYS A 169 8.85 -2.62 -10.60
C LYS A 169 7.66 -3.56 -10.37
N PHE A 170 6.60 -3.10 -9.72
CA PHE A 170 5.38 -3.89 -9.58
C PHE A 170 4.70 -4.11 -10.93
N ARG A 171 4.61 -3.09 -11.79
CA ARG A 171 4.10 -3.22 -13.17
C ARG A 171 4.87 -4.23 -14.01
N GLN A 172 6.19 -4.33 -13.83
CA GLN A 172 6.98 -5.39 -14.46
C GLN A 172 6.55 -6.80 -14.02
N LEU A 173 6.19 -6.97 -12.75
CA LEU A 173 5.64 -8.24 -12.24
C LEU A 173 4.27 -8.54 -12.83
N LEU A 174 3.43 -7.52 -13.04
CA LEU A 174 2.12 -7.67 -13.68
C LEU A 174 2.25 -8.14 -15.13
N ARG A 175 3.19 -7.57 -15.90
CA ARG A 175 3.45 -7.97 -17.30
C ARG A 175 3.90 -9.43 -17.44
N ASN A 176 4.55 -9.97 -16.41
CA ASN A 176 5.03 -11.34 -16.36
C ASN A 176 4.19 -12.19 -15.38
N ARG A 177 2.87 -11.93 -15.29
CA ARG A 177 1.95 -12.59 -14.34
C ARG A 177 1.98 -14.13 -14.35
N GLY A 178 2.29 -14.73 -15.50
CA GLY A 178 2.43 -16.19 -15.61
C GLY A 178 3.62 -16.75 -14.82
N GLU A 179 4.68 -15.98 -14.63
CA GLU A 179 5.91 -16.39 -13.95
C GLU A 179 6.09 -15.74 -12.57
N SER A 180 5.49 -14.56 -12.34
CA SER A 180 5.70 -13.76 -11.13
C SER A 180 4.94 -14.24 -9.89
N GLY A 181 4.17 -15.33 -10.02
CA GLY A 181 3.37 -15.89 -8.92
C GLY A 181 2.32 -14.90 -8.40
N LEU A 182 1.83 -14.03 -9.27
CA LEU A 182 0.82 -13.01 -8.97
C LEU A 182 -0.44 -13.68 -8.43
N LYS A 183 -0.90 -13.23 -7.25
CA LYS A 183 -2.17 -13.64 -6.65
C LYS A 183 -3.13 -12.46 -6.68
N ILE A 184 -4.32 -12.70 -7.24
CA ILE A 184 -5.37 -11.69 -7.35
C ILE A 184 -6.57 -12.20 -6.57
N GLU A 185 -7.14 -11.35 -5.73
CA GLU A 185 -8.39 -11.62 -5.03
C GLU A 185 -9.43 -10.61 -5.50
N LYS A 186 -10.61 -11.13 -5.87
CA LYS A 186 -11.76 -10.33 -6.29
C LYS A 186 -12.98 -10.74 -5.49
N ARG A 187 -13.59 -9.80 -4.78
CA ARG A 187 -14.78 -10.04 -3.94
C ARG A 187 -15.86 -9.01 -4.23
N LEU A 188 -17.11 -9.45 -4.33
CA LEU A 188 -18.25 -8.54 -4.50
C LEU A 188 -18.46 -7.71 -3.22
N LEU A 189 -18.53 -6.38 -3.36
CA LEU A 189 -18.84 -5.46 -2.28
C LEU A 189 -20.32 -5.12 -2.23
N SER A 190 -20.84 -4.64 -3.36
CA SER A 190 -22.25 -4.30 -3.51
C SER A 190 -22.66 -4.43 -4.97
N TYR A 191 -23.96 -4.51 -5.20
CA TYR A 191 -24.55 -4.38 -6.53
C TYR A 191 -25.66 -3.34 -6.47
N LYS A 192 -25.81 -2.54 -7.53
CA LYS A 192 -26.95 -1.65 -7.72
C LYS A 192 -27.70 -2.09 -8.96
N VAL A 193 -29.01 -2.27 -8.81
CA VAL A 193 -29.92 -2.53 -9.91
C VAL A 193 -30.51 -1.19 -10.34
N ASN A 194 -30.46 -0.90 -11.63
CA ASN A 194 -31.11 0.30 -12.17
C ASN A 194 -32.64 0.18 -11.99
N PRO A 195 -33.31 1.15 -11.33
CA PRO A 195 -34.75 1.10 -11.11
C PRO A 195 -35.57 1.06 -12.41
N GLU A 196 -35.04 1.63 -13.49
CA GLU A 196 -35.72 1.72 -14.79
C GLU A 196 -35.43 0.53 -15.71
N ASN A 197 -34.35 -0.22 -15.45
CA ASN A 197 -33.99 -1.40 -16.21
C ASN A 197 -33.41 -2.49 -15.29
N SER A 198 -34.23 -3.48 -14.95
CA SER A 198 -33.87 -4.58 -14.05
C SER A 198 -32.75 -5.49 -14.56
N THR A 199 -32.33 -5.35 -15.83
CA THR A 199 -31.19 -6.09 -16.42
C THR A 199 -29.86 -5.34 -16.30
N ASP A 200 -29.89 -4.05 -15.95
CA ASP A 200 -28.70 -3.21 -15.77
C ASP A 200 -28.26 -3.26 -14.30
N ILE A 201 -27.36 -4.22 -14.01
CA ILE A 201 -26.83 -4.48 -12.68
C ILE A 201 -25.36 -4.05 -12.65
N THR A 202 -25.07 -2.98 -11.92
CA THR A 202 -23.70 -2.51 -11.67
C THR A 202 -23.14 -3.21 -10.45
N HIS A 203 -22.03 -3.91 -10.60
CA HIS A 203 -21.36 -4.63 -9.53
C HIS A 203 -20.10 -3.88 -9.11
N LYS A 204 -19.96 -3.59 -7.81
CA LYS A 204 -18.73 -3.07 -7.22
C LYS A 204 -17.93 -4.22 -6.63
N PHE A 205 -16.66 -4.31 -7.00
CA PHE A 205 -15.77 -5.37 -6.54
C PHE A 205 -14.61 -4.77 -5.77
N PHE A 206 -14.29 -5.39 -4.64
CA PHE A 206 -12.98 -5.27 -4.02
C PHE A 206 -11.98 -6.03 -4.87
N ILE A 207 -10.84 -5.41 -5.17
CA ILE A 207 -9.76 -6.03 -5.93
C ILE A 207 -8.47 -5.85 -5.13
N SER A 208 -7.75 -6.95 -4.89
CA SER A 208 -6.39 -6.87 -4.38
C SER A 208 -5.45 -7.73 -5.21
N ALA A 209 -4.19 -7.31 -5.29
CA ALA A 209 -3.16 -8.06 -5.97
C ALA A 209 -1.88 -8.12 -5.15
N LYS A 210 -1.25 -9.29 -5.12
CA LYS A 210 -0.01 -9.56 -4.38
C LYS A 210 0.98 -10.25 -5.28
N ALA A 211 2.21 -9.72 -5.34
CA ALA A 211 3.29 -10.32 -6.11
C ALA A 211 4.59 -10.33 -5.31
N LYS A 212 5.46 -11.31 -5.60
CA LYS A 212 6.81 -11.37 -5.03
C LYS A 212 7.85 -11.19 -6.13
N SER A 213 8.75 -10.24 -5.93
CA SER A 213 9.87 -10.01 -6.83
C SER A 213 11.04 -10.94 -6.51
N ASN A 214 11.95 -11.10 -7.48
CA ASN A 214 13.14 -11.95 -7.39
C ASN A 214 14.08 -11.55 -6.24
N ASP A 215 14.11 -10.26 -5.87
CA ASP A 215 14.92 -9.77 -4.74
C ASP A 215 14.26 -10.01 -3.35
N GLY A 216 13.14 -10.73 -3.33
CA GLY A 216 12.40 -11.07 -2.13
C GLY A 216 11.38 -10.01 -1.69
N THR A 217 11.29 -8.88 -2.41
CA THR A 217 10.30 -7.82 -2.11
C THR A 217 8.90 -8.32 -2.44
N VAL A 218 7.98 -8.20 -1.49
CA VAL A 218 6.56 -8.50 -1.66
C VAL A 218 5.83 -7.19 -1.85
N TYR A 219 5.07 -7.11 -2.95
CA TYR A 219 4.22 -5.98 -3.29
C TYR A 219 2.76 -6.35 -3.08
N TYR A 220 1.97 -5.37 -2.65
CA TYR A 220 0.53 -5.50 -2.50
C TYR A 220 -0.15 -4.19 -2.91
N CYS A 221 -1.22 -4.28 -3.69
CA CYS A 221 -2.12 -3.16 -3.95
C CYS A 221 -3.57 -3.58 -3.72
N GLU A 222 -4.42 -2.59 -3.42
CA GLU A 222 -5.84 -2.82 -3.17
C GLU A 222 -6.67 -1.62 -3.66
N ASP A 223 -7.81 -1.95 -4.27
CA ASP A 223 -8.96 -1.06 -4.54
C ASP A 223 -10.06 -1.50 -3.57
N ALA A 224 -10.28 -0.65 -2.56
CA ALA A 224 -11.08 -0.97 -1.40
C ALA A 224 -12.58 -0.74 -1.62
N ASP A 225 -12.97 0.26 -2.42
CA ASP A 225 -14.35 0.70 -2.61
C ASP A 225 -14.97 0.31 -3.98
N GLY A 226 -14.14 -0.27 -4.85
CA GLY A 226 -14.49 -0.79 -6.15
C GLY A 226 -14.80 0.28 -7.18
N ASP A 227 -14.20 1.47 -7.08
CA ASP A 227 -14.29 2.53 -8.08
C ASP A 227 -13.23 2.40 -9.21
N GLY A 228 -12.32 1.43 -9.10
CA GLY A 228 -11.24 1.19 -10.05
C GLY A 228 -9.96 1.98 -9.76
N ILE A 229 -9.88 2.69 -8.64
CA ILE A 229 -8.74 3.44 -8.15
C ILE A 229 -8.18 2.75 -6.91
N ALA A 230 -6.93 2.29 -7.00
CA ALA A 230 -6.25 1.72 -5.84
C ALA A 230 -5.86 2.83 -4.85
N GLU A 231 -6.32 2.69 -3.60
CA GLU A 231 -6.02 3.60 -2.49
C GLU A 231 -4.89 3.06 -1.60
N THR A 232 -4.57 1.77 -1.73
CA THR A 232 -3.50 1.12 -0.97
C THR A 232 -2.43 0.56 -1.91
N PHE A 233 -1.17 0.87 -1.59
CA PHE A 233 0.00 0.27 -2.24
C PHE A 233 1.14 0.09 -1.24
N THR A 234 1.69 -1.11 -1.18
CA THR A 234 2.74 -1.45 -0.24
C THR A 234 3.88 -2.24 -0.88
N ALA A 235 5.08 -2.04 -0.35
CA ALA A 235 6.25 -2.86 -0.63
C ALA A 235 6.95 -3.20 0.67
N THR A 236 7.21 -4.48 0.88
CA THR A 236 7.92 -4.99 2.06
C THR A 236 9.01 -5.97 1.64
N ARG A 237 10.15 -5.93 2.32
CA ARG A 237 11.27 -6.85 2.10
C ARG A 237 11.62 -7.53 3.41
N ASN A 238 11.66 -8.86 3.40
CA ASN A 238 12.00 -9.63 4.59
C ASN A 238 13.53 -9.69 4.82
N ASP A 239 14.13 -8.56 5.18
CA ASP A 239 15.56 -8.43 5.53
C ASP A 239 15.79 -8.20 7.04
N GLY A 240 14.70 -8.30 7.82
CA GLY A 240 14.67 -8.09 9.26
C GLY A 240 14.91 -6.63 9.67
N PHE A 241 14.82 -5.68 8.74
CA PHE A 241 14.73 -4.27 9.05
C PHE A 241 13.27 -3.91 9.38
N ASP A 242 13.07 -3.24 10.51
CA ASP A 242 11.77 -2.73 10.96
C ASP A 242 11.89 -1.31 11.55
N TRP A 243 10.81 -0.54 11.43
CA TRP A 243 10.69 0.87 11.86
C TRP A 243 10.02 1.03 13.22
N GLY A 244 9.67 -0.08 13.86
CA GLY A 244 8.90 -0.12 15.08
C GLY A 244 7.82 -1.21 14.97
N ILE A 245 7.55 -1.87 16.09
CA ILE A 245 6.51 -2.90 16.15
C ILE A 245 5.19 -2.31 15.63
N ASN A 246 4.57 -2.96 14.64
CA ASN A 246 3.33 -2.55 13.98
C ASN A 246 3.41 -1.24 13.17
N SER A 247 4.60 -0.79 12.75
CA SER A 247 4.74 0.36 11.83
C SER A 247 4.48 0.01 10.35
N GLY A 248 4.25 -1.28 10.05
CA GLY A 248 3.85 -1.75 8.73
C GLY A 248 5.01 -2.13 7.80
N PRO A 249 4.79 -2.13 6.48
CA PRO A 249 5.80 -2.43 5.46
C PRO A 249 7.07 -1.59 5.61
N ASN A 250 8.22 -2.23 5.40
CA ASN A 250 9.52 -1.61 5.70
C ASN A 250 10.19 -0.90 4.51
N LEU A 251 9.50 -0.71 3.37
CA LEU A 251 9.98 0.07 2.23
C LEU A 251 9.00 1.15 1.81
N LEU A 252 7.79 0.75 1.41
CA LEU A 252 6.76 1.66 0.94
C LEU A 252 5.43 1.26 1.56
N PHE A 253 4.73 2.22 2.15
CA PHE A 253 3.44 1.99 2.74
C PHE A 253 2.50 3.15 2.43
N ILE A 254 1.47 2.92 1.62
CA ILE A 254 0.45 3.90 1.28
C ILE A 254 -0.89 3.24 1.58
N ILE A 255 -1.72 3.88 2.40
CA ILE A 255 -3.09 3.42 2.71
C ILE A 255 -4.07 4.59 2.67
N GLY A 256 -5.28 4.32 2.16
CA GLY A 256 -6.39 5.26 2.16
C GLY A 256 -6.17 6.51 1.32
N ASN A 257 -5.28 6.45 0.31
CA ASN A 257 -4.90 7.60 -0.48
C ASN A 257 -6.09 8.24 -1.20
N THR A 258 -6.33 9.54 -0.96
CA THR A 258 -7.28 10.34 -1.75
C THR A 258 -6.61 11.42 -2.61
N ASP A 259 -5.28 11.53 -2.55
CA ASP A 259 -4.50 12.49 -3.31
C ASP A 259 -4.46 12.14 -4.81
N LYS A 260 -4.86 13.11 -5.64
CA LYS A 260 -4.89 13.01 -7.10
C LYS A 260 -3.51 12.91 -7.73
N ASP A 261 -2.48 13.49 -7.13
CA ASP A 261 -1.10 13.35 -7.63
C ASP A 261 -0.65 11.89 -7.47
N LEU A 262 -0.93 11.28 -6.31
CA LEU A 262 -0.59 9.88 -6.03
C LEU A 262 -1.44 8.87 -6.80
N GLU A 263 -2.71 9.19 -7.05
CA GLU A 263 -3.60 8.42 -7.92
C GLU A 263 -2.98 8.16 -9.31
N THR A 264 -2.22 9.13 -9.86
CA THR A 264 -1.55 8.95 -11.15
C THR A 264 -0.50 7.83 -11.14
N PHE A 265 0.10 7.54 -9.99
CA PHE A 265 1.10 6.49 -9.83
C PHE A 265 0.43 5.14 -9.53
N ILE A 266 -0.41 5.09 -8.50
CA ILE A 266 -0.93 3.82 -7.96
C ILE A 266 -2.34 3.46 -8.41
N GLY A 267 -3.16 4.44 -8.81
CA GLY A 267 -4.61 4.26 -8.94
C GLY A 267 -5.01 3.15 -9.91
N LYS A 268 -4.28 2.96 -11.00
CA LYS A 268 -4.60 1.90 -11.97
C LYS A 268 -4.08 0.51 -11.60
N LEU A 269 -3.27 0.36 -10.55
CA LEU A 269 -2.53 -0.89 -10.29
C LEU A 269 -3.45 -2.08 -9.99
N ALA A 270 -4.50 -1.90 -9.19
CA ALA A 270 -5.44 -2.98 -8.86
C ALA A 270 -6.20 -3.44 -10.11
N ASN A 271 -6.65 -2.49 -10.94
CA ASN A 271 -7.32 -2.79 -12.20
C ASN A 271 -6.35 -3.46 -13.20
N GLU A 272 -5.17 -2.87 -13.43
CA GLU A 272 -4.09 -3.43 -14.27
C GLU A 272 -3.73 -4.86 -13.86
N ALA A 273 -3.77 -5.18 -12.56
CA ALA A 273 -3.52 -6.53 -12.09
C ALA A 273 -4.62 -7.52 -12.51
N LEU A 274 -5.90 -7.09 -12.49
CA LEU A 274 -7.02 -7.93 -12.88
C LEU A 274 -7.12 -8.13 -14.40
N ILE A 275 -7.09 -7.05 -15.17
CA ILE A 275 -7.35 -7.09 -16.63
C ILE A 275 -6.09 -7.27 -17.46
N GLY A 276 -4.91 -7.00 -16.89
CA GLY A 276 -3.64 -6.91 -17.61
C GLY A 276 -3.30 -5.46 -17.98
N THR A 277 -2.05 -5.25 -18.39
CA THR A 277 -1.59 -3.92 -18.80
C THR A 277 -1.73 -3.73 -20.31
N VAL A 278 -1.89 -2.47 -20.76
CA VAL A 278 -1.95 -2.14 -22.20
C VAL A 278 -0.70 -2.61 -22.96
N GLU A 279 0.46 -2.59 -22.29
CA GLU A 279 1.71 -3.09 -22.90
C GLU A 279 1.74 -4.61 -23.01
N GLU A 280 1.19 -5.32 -22.04
CA GLU A 280 1.02 -6.77 -22.10
C GLU A 280 0.07 -7.15 -23.25
N GLU A 281 -1.06 -6.45 -23.39
CA GLU A 281 -1.99 -6.65 -24.50
C GLU A 281 -1.29 -6.51 -25.86
N LYS A 282 -0.50 -5.44 -26.06
CA LYS A 282 0.29 -5.25 -27.29
C LYS A 282 1.27 -6.40 -27.55
N LYS A 283 1.92 -6.90 -26.51
CA LYS A 283 2.85 -8.03 -26.61
C LYS A 283 2.11 -9.32 -26.98
N MET A 284 0.93 -9.55 -26.40
CA MET A 284 0.08 -10.70 -26.72
C MET A 284 -0.36 -10.69 -28.19
N PHE A 285 -0.74 -9.54 -28.74
CA PHE A 285 -1.05 -9.42 -30.17
C PHE A 285 0.15 -9.72 -31.07
N GLN A 286 1.35 -9.25 -30.70
CA GLN A 286 2.57 -9.53 -31.47
C GLN A 286 3.01 -11.00 -31.42
N GLN A 287 2.71 -11.68 -30.31
CA GLN A 287 3.04 -13.09 -30.09
C GLN A 287 1.92 -14.05 -30.50
N PHE A 288 0.79 -13.52 -30.98
CA PHE A 288 -0.33 -14.36 -31.38
C PHE A 288 0.07 -15.20 -32.60
N PRO A 289 -0.20 -16.52 -32.60
CA PRO A 289 0.17 -17.38 -33.73
C PRO A 289 -0.44 -16.88 -35.04
N THR A 290 0.37 -16.89 -36.10
CA THR A 290 -0.15 -16.59 -37.44
C THR A 290 -0.96 -17.77 -37.97
N GLU A 291 -1.82 -17.53 -38.96
CA GLU A 291 -2.58 -18.60 -39.61
C GLU A 291 -1.66 -19.71 -40.14
N LYS A 292 -0.50 -19.35 -40.69
CA LYS A 292 0.50 -20.31 -41.15
C LYS A 292 1.03 -21.17 -39.99
N ASP A 293 1.40 -20.56 -38.87
CA ASP A 293 1.93 -21.31 -37.71
C ASP A 293 0.90 -22.33 -37.20
N VAL A 294 -0.39 -21.97 -37.25
CA VAL A 294 -1.49 -22.86 -36.87
C VAL A 294 -1.66 -23.99 -37.90
N MET A 295 -1.60 -23.69 -39.20
CA MET A 295 -1.69 -24.71 -40.27
C MET A 295 -0.52 -25.70 -40.20
N ASP A 296 0.71 -25.22 -40.03
CA ASP A 296 1.89 -26.08 -39.87
C ASP A 296 1.74 -26.98 -38.64
N LEU A 297 1.13 -26.48 -37.56
CA LEU A 297 0.84 -27.26 -36.36
C LEU A 297 -0.29 -28.28 -36.59
N MET A 298 -1.31 -27.94 -37.39
CA MET A 298 -2.37 -28.87 -37.78
C MET A 298 -1.82 -30.06 -38.58
N ASP A 299 -0.92 -29.81 -39.53
CA ASP A 299 -0.26 -30.84 -40.33
C ASP A 299 0.64 -31.75 -39.47
N GLN A 300 1.31 -31.19 -38.46
CA GLN A 300 2.13 -31.99 -37.52
C GLN A 300 1.29 -32.89 -36.62
N VAL A 301 0.14 -32.42 -36.14
CA VAL A 301 -0.75 -33.19 -35.25
C VAL A 301 -1.60 -34.19 -36.03
N THR A 302 -1.89 -33.90 -37.30
CA THR A 302 -2.69 -34.75 -38.20
C THR A 302 -1.89 -35.08 -39.45
N PRO A 303 -0.77 -35.83 -39.33
CA PRO A 303 0.02 -36.19 -40.50
C PRO A 303 -0.85 -37.06 -41.43
N PRO A 304 -0.84 -36.79 -42.75
CA PRO A 304 -1.60 -37.60 -43.69
C PRO A 304 -1.10 -39.04 -43.68
N ASP A 305 -2.02 -39.99 -43.61
CA ASP A 305 -1.69 -41.40 -43.71
C ASP A 305 -1.09 -41.69 -45.10
N ARG A 306 0.22 -41.93 -45.14
CA ARG A 306 0.92 -42.35 -46.36
C ARG A 306 0.68 -43.84 -46.59
N PHE A 307 -0.47 -44.19 -47.16
CA PHE A 307 -0.70 -45.53 -47.69
C PHE A 307 -0.20 -45.62 -49.13
N TYR A 308 1.02 -46.15 -49.29
CA TYR A 308 1.66 -46.57 -50.54
C TYR A 308 1.78 -45.49 -51.63
N GLU A 309 2.99 -44.94 -51.79
CA GLU A 309 3.47 -44.50 -53.12
C GLU A 309 3.86 -45.72 -53.97
#